data_AF-A0A2R6KA67-F1
#
_entry.id   AF-A0A2R6KA67-F1
#
_cell.length_a   1.000
_cell.length_b   1.000
_cell.length_c   1.000
_cell.angle_alpha   90.00
_cell.angle_beta   90.00
_cell.angle_gamma   90.00
#
_symmetry.space_group_name_H-M   'P 1'
#
loop_
_entity.id
_entity.type
_entity.pdbx_description
1 polymer ?
#
loop_
_entity_poly.entity_id
_entity_poly.type
_entity_poly.pdbx_seq_one_letter_code
_entity_poly.pdbx_strand_id
1 'polypeptide(L)'
;MPVRLTSPSTVSPMSDADALAGQAEPGERTASLNGEWAFRPAGAEEWKRGTVPGDVHTDLLRGDAVSDPFVADNEPAVQWVGETDWEYRRTVDLGGDLLDHDAVLLECLSLDTVAQVTVNGSTVLETATAPSTSRTASARGRTSSPFASSRRSSTPRSDGRSTLTLSVS
;
A
#
# COMPACT_ATOMS: atom_id res chain seq x y z
N MET A 1 -5.09 6.53 8.04
CA MET A 1 -3.80 6.32 7.34
C MET A 1 -3.94 6.43 5.82
N PRO A 2 -3.57 7.54 5.14
CA PRO A 2 -3.56 7.56 3.67
C PRO A 2 -2.31 6.87 3.12
N VAL A 3 -2.48 6.06 2.06
CA VAL A 3 -1.40 5.29 1.43
C VAL A 3 -1.45 5.49 -0.08
N ARG A 4 -0.29 5.67 -0.73
CA ARG A 4 -0.20 5.82 -2.19
C ARG A 4 1.10 5.24 -2.74
N LEU A 5 1.11 4.98 -4.05
CA LEU A 5 2.29 4.62 -4.83
C LEU A 5 2.65 5.78 -5.76
N THR A 6 3.95 6.04 -5.90
CA THR A 6 4.47 7.12 -6.74
C THR A 6 5.71 6.64 -7.49
N SER A 7 5.79 6.85 -8.81
CA SER A 7 7.02 6.61 -9.58
C SER A 7 7.66 7.95 -9.99
N PRO A 8 8.97 8.16 -9.72
CA PRO A 8 9.68 9.29 -10.30
C PRO A 8 9.84 9.05 -11.81
N SER A 9 9.68 10.12 -12.58
CA SER A 9 9.91 10.08 -14.02
C SER A 9 11.38 9.80 -14.30
N THR A 10 11.66 8.83 -15.17
CA THR A 10 13.00 8.61 -15.69
C THR A 10 13.39 9.83 -16.51
N VAL A 11 14.24 10.70 -15.95
CA VAL A 11 14.90 11.76 -16.72
C VAL A 11 15.82 11.05 -17.70
N SER A 12 15.39 10.93 -18.97
CA SER A 12 16.32 10.58 -20.04
C SER A 12 17.46 11.60 -20.05
N PRO A 13 18.73 11.21 -20.24
CA PRO A 13 19.80 12.19 -20.34
C PRO A 13 19.47 13.13 -21.51
N MET A 14 19.12 14.36 -21.16
CA MET A 14 18.84 15.45 -22.10
C MET A 14 20.11 15.66 -22.94
N SER A 15 20.03 15.45 -24.25
CA SER A 15 21.09 15.89 -25.16
C SER A 15 21.05 17.42 -25.24
N ASP A 16 22.21 18.07 -25.23
CA ASP A 16 22.41 19.53 -25.12
C ASP A 16 21.80 20.40 -26.27
N ALA A 17 20.90 19.85 -27.10
CA ALA A 17 20.43 20.49 -28.33
C ALA A 17 18.97 20.99 -28.33
N ASP A 18 18.17 20.76 -27.27
CA ASP A 18 16.71 21.04 -27.29
C ASP A 18 16.23 22.08 -26.24
N ALA A 19 17.08 23.07 -25.93
CA ALA A 19 16.69 24.19 -25.09
C ALA A 19 15.91 25.24 -25.90
N LEU A 20 14.59 25.08 -26.05
CA LEU A 20 13.57 26.14 -26.19
C LEU A 20 12.20 25.57 -26.61
N ALA A 21 11.52 24.88 -25.68
CA ALA A 21 10.07 24.78 -25.66
C ALA A 21 9.64 24.50 -24.22
N GLY A 22 8.62 25.22 -23.72
CA GLY A 22 7.99 24.91 -22.43
C GLY A 22 7.29 23.55 -22.52
N GLN A 23 8.05 22.49 -22.31
CA GLN A 23 7.55 21.12 -22.24
C GLN A 23 7.07 20.86 -20.82
N ALA A 24 5.79 20.46 -20.67
CA ALA A 24 5.33 19.88 -19.43
C ALA A 24 6.21 18.67 -19.10
N GLU A 25 6.88 18.71 -17.95
CA GLU A 25 7.70 17.62 -17.41
C GLU A 25 6.96 16.28 -17.55
N PRO A 26 7.59 15.20 -18.04
CA PRO A 26 6.93 13.90 -18.13
C PRO A 26 6.45 13.52 -16.73
N GLY A 27 5.13 13.41 -16.58
CA GLY A 27 4.48 13.53 -15.27
C GLY A 27 4.72 12.35 -14.34
N GLU A 28 5.04 12.67 -13.08
CA GLU A 28 4.90 11.80 -11.92
C GLU A 28 3.57 11.03 -12.01
N ARG A 29 3.62 9.70 -11.80
CA ARG A 29 2.42 8.86 -11.74
C ARG A 29 2.16 8.48 -10.29
N THR A 30 0.94 8.75 -9.84
CA THR A 30 0.50 8.44 -8.48
C THR A 30 -0.75 7.57 -8.51
N ALA A 31 -0.75 6.48 -7.74
CA ALA A 31 -1.91 5.64 -7.50
C ALA A 31 -2.27 5.63 -6.02
N SER A 32 -3.50 6.00 -5.67
CA SER A 32 -3.98 5.93 -4.28
C SER A 32 -4.30 4.49 -3.89
N LEU A 33 -3.86 4.09 -2.70
CA LEU A 33 -4.23 2.82 -2.04
C LEU A 33 -5.29 3.04 -0.95
N ASN A 34 -5.98 4.20 -0.96
CA ASN A 34 -7.09 4.49 -0.06
C ASN A 34 -8.38 3.77 -0.48
N GLY A 35 -9.32 3.64 0.45
CA GLY A 35 -10.60 2.96 0.29
C GLY A 35 -10.66 1.69 1.12
N GLU A 36 -11.25 0.65 0.54
CA GLU A 36 -11.52 -0.60 1.23
C GLU A 36 -10.30 -1.49 1.40
N TRP A 37 -10.17 -2.04 2.60
CA TRP A 37 -9.15 -3.01 2.99
C TRP A 37 -9.80 -4.16 3.72
N ALA A 38 -9.10 -5.28 3.82
CA ALA A 38 -9.44 -6.35 4.75
C ALA A 38 -8.63 -6.15 6.03
N PHE A 39 -9.19 -6.43 7.20
CA PHE A 39 -8.46 -6.43 8.47
C PHE A 39 -8.88 -7.59 9.39
N ARG A 40 -8.00 -8.00 10.30
CA ARG A 40 -8.28 -9.04 11.31
C ARG A 40 -7.33 -8.94 12.50
N PRO A 41 -7.66 -9.55 13.65
CA PRO A 41 -6.65 -9.86 14.66
C PRO A 41 -5.57 -10.77 14.06
N ALA A 42 -4.31 -10.55 14.43
CA ALA A 42 -3.20 -11.35 13.95
C ALA A 42 -3.44 -12.85 14.24
N GLY A 43 -3.24 -13.68 13.22
CA GLY A 43 -3.49 -15.13 13.30
C GLY A 43 -4.96 -15.58 13.29
N ALA A 44 -5.95 -14.68 13.31
CA ALA A 44 -7.36 -15.07 13.16
C ALA A 44 -7.66 -15.56 11.74
N GLU A 45 -8.63 -16.46 11.56
CA GLU A 45 -8.97 -16.98 10.23
C GLU A 45 -9.81 -15.98 9.42
N GLU A 46 -10.72 -15.27 10.09
CA GLU A 46 -11.71 -14.41 9.46
C GLU A 46 -11.16 -13.01 9.19
N TRP A 47 -11.30 -12.57 7.94
CA TRP A 47 -11.02 -11.20 7.51
C TRP A 47 -12.31 -10.38 7.49
N LYS A 48 -12.28 -9.20 8.11
CA LYS A 48 -13.37 -8.22 8.12
C LYS A 48 -13.06 -7.06 7.16
N ARG A 49 -14.08 -6.27 6.85
CA ARG A 49 -13.96 -5.10 5.95
C ARG A 49 -13.55 -3.86 6.76
N GLY A 50 -12.42 -3.27 6.42
CA GLY A 50 -11.89 -2.04 7.02
C GLY A 50 -11.72 -0.93 5.98
N THR A 51 -11.46 0.29 6.46
CA THR A 51 -11.31 1.47 5.61
C THR A 51 -10.01 2.20 5.90
N VAL A 52 -9.26 2.50 4.86
CA VAL A 52 -8.00 3.24 4.92
C VAL A 52 -8.14 4.52 4.09
N PRO A 53 -7.97 5.73 4.65
CA PRO A 53 -7.55 6.01 6.01
C PRO A 53 -8.62 5.66 7.07
N GLY A 54 -8.17 5.03 8.15
CA GLY A 54 -8.92 4.75 9.36
C GLY A 54 -8.00 4.14 10.41
N ASP A 55 -8.60 3.48 11.40
CA ASP A 55 -7.95 2.74 12.49
C ASP A 55 -8.86 1.56 12.89
N VAL A 56 -8.33 0.64 13.69
CA VAL A 56 -9.05 -0.57 14.07
C VAL A 56 -10.31 -0.32 14.91
N HIS A 57 -10.31 0.70 15.78
CA HIS A 57 -11.49 0.99 16.60
C HIS A 57 -12.63 1.48 15.71
N THR A 58 -12.33 2.38 14.77
CA THR A 58 -13.37 2.88 13.86
C THR A 58 -13.87 1.80 12.91
N ASP A 59 -13.02 0.87 12.47
CA ASP A 59 -13.46 -0.26 11.64
C ASP A 59 -14.28 -1.29 12.41
N LEU A 60 -13.91 -1.61 13.65
CA LEU A 60 -14.71 -2.49 14.53
C LEU A 60 -16.07 -1.86 14.88
N LEU A 61 -16.10 -0.55 15.15
CA LEU A 61 -17.34 0.18 15.45
C LEU A 61 -18.29 0.19 14.25
N ARG A 62 -17.78 0.43 13.03
CA ARG A 62 -18.59 0.36 11.79
C ARG A 62 -19.15 -1.04 11.53
N GLY A 63 -18.46 -2.07 12.00
CA GLY A 63 -18.89 -3.46 11.91
C GLY A 63 -19.73 -3.93 13.09
N ASP A 64 -20.16 -3.02 13.97
CA ASP A 64 -20.91 -3.30 15.21
C ASP A 64 -20.23 -4.36 16.11
N ALA A 65 -18.90 -4.50 16.01
CA ALA A 65 -18.13 -5.50 16.75
C ALA A 65 -17.71 -5.02 18.14
N VAL A 66 -17.77 -3.71 18.39
CA VAL A 66 -17.50 -3.07 19.67
C VAL A 66 -18.52 -1.96 19.91
N SER A 67 -18.80 -1.68 21.18
CA SER A 67 -19.58 -0.51 21.58
C SER A 67 -18.79 0.78 21.39
N ASP A 68 -19.47 1.91 21.22
CA ASP A 68 -18.83 3.22 21.18
C ASP A 68 -18.12 3.50 22.53
N PRO A 69 -16.78 3.65 22.55
CA PRO A 69 -16.03 3.88 23.78
C PRO A 69 -16.34 5.22 24.46
N PHE A 70 -16.90 6.19 23.74
CA PHE A 70 -17.23 7.51 24.26
C PHE A 70 -18.64 7.57 24.87
N VAL A 71 -19.38 6.47 24.84
CA VAL A 71 -20.72 6.36 25.42
C VAL A 71 -20.65 5.62 26.75
N ALA A 72 -21.19 6.24 27.81
CA ALA A 72 -21.28 5.68 29.16
C ALA A 72 -19.91 5.17 29.68
N ASP A 73 -19.88 3.93 30.18
CA ASP A 73 -18.72 3.24 30.72
C ASP A 73 -18.23 2.11 29.80
N ASN A 74 -18.39 2.27 28.47
CA ASN A 74 -17.95 1.28 27.49
C ASN A 74 -16.43 1.20 27.31
N GLU A 75 -15.67 2.21 27.75
CA GLU A 75 -14.20 2.27 27.57
C GLU A 75 -13.48 0.96 28.01
N PRO A 76 -13.71 0.41 29.21
CA PRO A 76 -13.05 -0.83 29.62
C PRO A 76 -13.43 -2.04 28.75
N ALA A 77 -14.63 -2.03 28.16
CA ALA A 77 -15.10 -3.13 27.31
C ALA A 77 -14.39 -3.19 25.94
N VAL A 78 -13.71 -2.12 25.52
CA VAL A 78 -12.97 -2.08 24.25
C VAL A 78 -11.45 -2.09 24.43
N GLN A 79 -10.94 -2.10 25.67
CA GLN A 79 -9.51 -2.05 25.95
C GLN A 79 -8.71 -3.15 25.24
N TRP A 80 -9.29 -4.35 25.12
CA TRP A 80 -8.69 -5.50 24.44
C TRP A 80 -8.27 -5.19 22.99
N VAL A 81 -8.91 -4.22 22.32
CA VAL A 81 -8.59 -3.83 20.95
C VAL A 81 -7.16 -3.29 20.87
N GLY A 82 -6.73 -2.49 21.84
CA GLY A 82 -5.38 -1.93 21.90
C GLY A 82 -4.31 -2.93 22.38
N GLU A 83 -4.72 -4.04 22.99
CA GLU A 83 -3.84 -5.12 23.45
C GLU A 83 -3.68 -6.24 22.41
N THR A 84 -4.34 -6.09 21.26
CA THR A 84 -4.36 -7.06 20.17
C THR A 84 -3.49 -6.58 19.02
N ASP A 85 -2.70 -7.48 18.44
CA ASP A 85 -2.01 -7.22 17.17
C ASP A 85 -3.00 -7.34 16.00
N TRP A 86 -2.89 -6.46 15.00
CA TRP A 86 -3.86 -6.37 13.91
C TRP A 86 -3.18 -6.42 12.55
N GLU A 87 -3.75 -7.21 11.64
CA GLU A 87 -3.30 -7.29 10.26
C GLU A 87 -4.31 -6.57 9.35
N TYR A 88 -3.81 -5.67 8.50
CA TYR A 88 -4.52 -5.09 7.37
C TYR A 88 -3.96 -5.63 6.07
N ARG A 89 -4.83 -5.90 5.09
CA ARG A 89 -4.44 -6.40 3.77
C ARG A 89 -5.28 -5.77 2.67
N ARG A 90 -4.63 -5.44 1.55
CA ARG A 90 -5.32 -5.06 0.32
C ARG A 90 -4.59 -5.58 -0.90
N THR A 91 -5.39 -5.98 -1.88
CA THR A 91 -4.93 -6.33 -3.22
C THR A 91 -5.41 -5.26 -4.20
N VAL A 92 -4.50 -4.74 -5.02
CA VAL A 92 -4.81 -3.74 -6.05
C VAL A 92 -4.27 -4.15 -7.41
N ASP A 93 -5.01 -3.84 -8.46
CA ASP A 93 -4.54 -3.95 -9.83
C ASP A 93 -4.00 -2.60 -10.30
N LEU A 94 -2.73 -2.57 -10.64
CA LEU A 94 -2.03 -1.38 -11.12
C LEU A 94 -1.75 -1.51 -12.61
N GLY A 95 -1.81 -0.39 -13.32
CA GLY A 95 -1.35 -0.33 -14.70
C GLY A 95 0.14 -0.63 -14.79
N GLY A 96 0.53 -1.39 -15.82
CA GLY A 96 1.92 -1.79 -16.05
C GLY A 96 2.83 -0.61 -16.27
N ASP A 97 2.29 0.49 -16.79
CA ASP A 97 2.96 1.78 -16.91
C ASP A 97 3.50 2.31 -15.57
N LEU A 98 2.86 2.03 -14.43
CA LEU A 98 3.37 2.43 -13.11
C LEU A 98 4.50 1.51 -12.62
N LEU A 99 4.44 0.23 -12.95
CA LEU A 99 5.37 -0.79 -12.46
C LEU A 99 6.58 -1.01 -13.37
N ASP A 100 6.52 -0.54 -14.61
CA ASP A 100 7.61 -0.57 -15.58
C ASP A 100 8.69 0.50 -15.28
N HIS A 101 8.48 1.36 -14.27
CA HIS A 101 9.46 2.33 -13.81
C HIS A 101 10.57 1.69 -12.98
N ASP A 102 11.79 2.25 -13.09
CA ASP A 102 12.99 1.78 -12.37
C ASP A 102 12.83 1.81 -10.84
N ALA A 103 11.96 2.68 -10.33
CA ALA A 103 11.63 2.79 -8.92
C ALA A 103 10.14 3.10 -8.73
N VAL A 104 9.52 2.42 -7.76
CA VAL A 104 8.18 2.75 -7.27
C VAL A 104 8.27 2.99 -5.77
N LEU A 105 7.74 4.12 -5.33
CA LEU A 105 7.74 4.55 -3.93
C LEU A 105 6.36 4.26 -3.33
N LEU A 106 6.32 3.47 -2.26
CA LEU A 106 5.18 3.33 -1.39
C LEU A 106 5.26 4.41 -0.29
N GLU A 107 4.31 5.33 -0.31
CA GLU A 107 4.22 6.40 0.66
C GLU A 107 3.12 6.10 1.67
N CYS A 108 3.53 5.83 2.91
CA CYS A 108 2.63 5.70 4.06
C CYS A 108 2.72 6.98 4.88
N LEU A 109 1.74 7.87 4.73
CA LEU A 109 1.80 9.21 5.32
C LEU A 109 1.69 9.20 6.86
N SER A 110 1.08 8.16 7.42
CA SER A 110 1.02 7.93 8.87
C SER A 110 0.78 6.45 9.12
N LEU A 111 1.62 5.85 9.97
CA LEU A 111 1.48 4.52 10.53
C LEU A 111 1.59 4.69 12.05
N ASP A 112 0.63 4.17 12.78
CA ASP A 112 0.57 4.28 14.24
C ASP A 112 0.60 2.86 14.83
N THR A 113 1.56 2.46 15.66
CA THR A 113 2.89 3.10 15.92
C THR A 113 4.03 2.14 15.57
N VAL A 114 3.83 0.86 15.85
CA VAL A 114 4.67 -0.26 15.43
C VAL A 114 3.95 -0.97 14.29
N ALA A 115 4.58 -1.02 13.14
CA ALA A 115 4.01 -1.60 11.93
C ALA A 115 5.10 -2.20 11.05
N GLN A 116 4.85 -3.40 10.54
CA GLN A 116 5.60 -4.03 9.46
C GLN A 116 4.75 -3.98 8.19
N VAL A 117 5.32 -3.41 7.13
CA VAL A 117 4.67 -3.32 5.82
C VAL A 117 5.33 -4.29 4.86
N THR A 118 4.53 -5.15 4.24
CA THR A 118 4.97 -6.10 3.21
C THR A 118 4.27 -5.84 1.88
N VAL A 119 5.02 -5.90 0.78
CA VAL A 119 4.49 -5.85 -0.59
C VAL A 119 4.82 -7.17 -1.27
N ASN A 120 3.81 -7.88 -1.76
CA ASN A 120 3.95 -9.21 -2.37
C ASN A 120 4.78 -10.18 -1.50
N GLY A 121 4.57 -10.12 -0.18
CA GLY A 121 5.27 -10.97 0.80
C GLY A 121 6.68 -10.51 1.16
N SER A 122 7.21 -9.44 0.56
CA SER A 122 8.53 -8.88 0.90
C SER A 122 8.36 -7.68 1.83
N THR A 123 9.05 -7.67 2.97
CA THR A 123 9.07 -6.51 3.89
C THR A 123 9.73 -5.31 3.21
N VAL A 124 9.03 -4.18 3.18
CA VAL A 124 9.50 -2.92 2.59
C VAL A 124 9.65 -1.80 3.61
N LEU A 125 8.98 -1.91 4.77
CA LEU A 125 9.05 -0.95 5.86
C LEU A 125 8.85 -1.66 7.19
N GLU A 126 9.61 -1.25 8.20
CA GLU A 126 9.37 -1.58 9.60
C GLU A 126 9.42 -0.28 10.41
N THR A 127 8.46 -0.08 11.30
CA THR A 127 8.45 1.04 12.24
C THR A 127 8.71 0.53 13.64
N ALA A 128 9.84 0.94 14.22
CA ALA A 128 10.11 0.79 15.65
C ALA A 128 9.68 2.06 16.40
N THR A 129 9.30 1.90 17.67
CA THR A 129 8.72 2.91 18.56
C THR A 129 9.40 4.29 18.51
N ALA A 130 8.68 5.25 17.93
CA ALA A 130 8.60 6.70 18.20
C ALA A 130 7.58 7.27 17.18
N PRO A 131 6.73 8.27 17.52
CA PRO A 131 5.81 8.87 16.54
C PRO A 131 6.65 9.50 15.43
N SER A 132 6.69 8.88 14.26
CA SER A 132 7.43 9.43 13.12
C SER A 132 6.46 10.00 12.12
N THR A 133 6.71 11.25 11.73
CA THR A 133 6.16 11.88 10.54
C THR A 133 6.44 11.00 9.31
N SER A 134 5.51 11.02 8.35
CA SER A 134 5.52 10.41 7.00
C SER A 134 6.74 9.54 6.65
N ARG A 135 6.53 8.23 6.42
CA ARG A 135 7.59 7.33 5.93
C ARG A 135 7.34 6.94 4.48
N THR A 136 8.41 7.02 3.67
CA THR A 136 8.42 6.53 2.30
C THR A 136 9.26 5.26 2.25
N ALA A 137 8.66 4.17 1.81
CA ALA A 137 9.36 2.94 1.46
C ALA A 137 9.55 2.88 -0.04
N SER A 138 10.74 2.52 -0.52
CA SER A 138 10.97 2.27 -1.94
C SER A 138 10.93 0.77 -2.19
N ALA A 139 10.00 0.33 -3.05
CA ALA A 139 10.03 -1.01 -3.60
C ALA A 139 10.66 -0.91 -4.99
N ARG A 140 11.85 -1.50 -5.19
CA ARG A 140 12.39 -1.65 -6.54
C ARG A 140 11.64 -2.77 -7.23
N GLY A 141 10.82 -2.42 -8.21
CA GLY A 141 10.17 -3.36 -9.11
C GLY A 141 11.21 -4.04 -10.00
N ARG A 142 11.87 -5.08 -9.50
CA ARG A 142 12.33 -6.16 -10.36
C ARG A 142 11.39 -7.32 -10.17
N THR A 143 10.20 -7.20 -10.73
CA THR A 143 9.42 -8.39 -11.06
C THR A 143 10.12 -9.04 -12.25
N SER A 144 11.17 -9.83 -11.97
CA SER A 144 11.59 -10.85 -12.92
C SER A 144 10.40 -11.79 -13.08
N SER A 145 9.60 -11.57 -14.11
CA SER A 145 8.62 -12.54 -14.57
C SER A 145 9.36 -13.88 -14.74
N PRO A 146 9.00 -14.96 -14.02
CA PRO A 146 9.61 -16.26 -14.26
C PRO A 146 9.14 -16.87 -15.59
N PHE A 147 8.31 -16.18 -16.37
CA PHE A 147 7.74 -16.66 -17.63
C PHE A 147 8.51 -16.18 -18.86
N ALA A 148 9.83 -16.39 -18.87
CA ALA A 148 10.62 -16.30 -20.09
C ALA A 148 11.42 -17.60 -20.28
N SER A 149 10.72 -18.68 -20.62
CA SER A 149 11.35 -19.85 -21.23
C SER A 149 10.44 -20.40 -22.33
N SER A 150 10.82 -20.04 -23.55
CA SER A 150 10.58 -20.76 -24.81
C SER A 150 9.19 -21.38 -25.04
N ARG A 151 8.39 -20.71 -25.88
CA ARG A 151 7.96 -21.20 -27.22
C ARG A 151 6.88 -20.27 -27.78
N ARG A 152 6.93 -20.08 -29.10
CA ARG A 152 5.91 -19.36 -29.87
C ARG A 152 4.58 -20.11 -29.74
N SER A 153 3.61 -19.48 -29.09
CA SER A 153 2.19 -19.82 -29.23
C SER A 153 1.41 -18.64 -28.67
N SER A 154 0.61 -18.03 -29.55
CA SER A 154 -0.27 -16.89 -29.36
C SER A 154 -0.96 -16.86 -27.99
N THR A 155 -0.48 -16.01 -27.09
CA THR A 155 -1.12 -15.63 -25.83
C THR A 155 -1.98 -14.37 -26.05
N PRO A 156 -3.10 -14.20 -25.32
CA PRO A 156 -3.83 -12.94 -25.33
C PRO A 156 -2.90 -11.85 -24.80
N ARG A 157 -3.01 -10.65 -25.38
CA ARG A 157 -2.36 -9.43 -24.92
C ARG A 157 -2.57 -9.32 -23.41
N SER A 158 -1.52 -9.42 -22.61
CA SER A 158 -1.63 -9.10 -21.18
C SER A 158 -2.14 -7.67 -21.09
N ASP A 159 -3.22 -7.41 -20.36
CA ASP A 159 -3.85 -6.08 -20.25
C ASP A 159 -2.97 -5.05 -19.50
N GLY A 160 -1.65 -5.29 -19.43
CA GLY A 160 -0.68 -4.49 -18.70
C GLY A 160 -0.88 -4.48 -17.20
N ARG A 161 -1.97 -5.03 -16.64
CA ARG A 161 -2.24 -4.95 -15.20
C ARG A 161 -1.39 -5.94 -14.42
N SER A 162 -0.78 -5.47 -13.34
CA SER A 162 -0.16 -6.34 -12.34
C SER A 162 -0.83 -6.15 -10.99
N THR A 163 -0.92 -7.24 -10.25
CA THR A 163 -1.55 -7.25 -8.92
C THR A 163 -0.49 -7.05 -7.84
N LEU A 164 -0.73 -6.10 -6.92
CA LEU A 164 0.07 -5.94 -5.70
C LEU A 164 -0.78 -6.29 -4.48
N THR A 165 -0.21 -7.09 -3.57
CA THR A 165 -0.77 -7.31 -2.24
C THR A 165 0.06 -6.57 -1.21
N LEU A 166 -0.59 -5.68 -0.47
CA LEU A 166 -0.02 -4.89 0.61
C LEU A 166 -0.55 -5.43 1.93
N SER A 167 0.33 -5.75 2.88
CA SER A 167 -0.07 -6.10 4.25
C SER A 167 0.63 -5.20 5.27
N VAL A 168 -0.09 -4.81 6.30
CA VAL A 168 0.41 -4.02 7.44
C VAL A 168 0.04 -4.76 8.72
N SER A 169 1.02 -5.08 9.56
CA SER A 169 0.84 -5.79 10.83
C SER A 169 1.58 -5.12 11.97
#